data_AF-A0A7W0PWH3-F1
#
_entry.id   AF-A0A7W0PWH3-F1
#
_cell.length_a   1.000
_cell.length_b   1.000
_cell.length_c   1.000
_cell.angle_alpha   90.00
_cell.angle_beta   90.00
_cell.angle_gamma   90.00
#
_symmetry.space_group_name_H-M   'P 1'
#
loop_
_entity.id
_entity.type
_entity.pdbx_description
1 polymer ?
#
loop_
_entity_poly.entity_id
_entity_poly.type
_entity_poly.pdbx_seq_one_letter_code
_entity_poly.pdbx_strand_id
1 'polypeptide(L)' 'DEIGGWDAGFRHYCEDIDLCYRAMQAGWERWQLPDAVVTHDYAAVIDRSFLSRHTLWHARGMTRFVRKHPERLLAL' A
#
# COMPACT_ATOMS: atom_id res chain seq x y z
N ASP A 1 -8.21 1.33 16.80
CA ASP A 1 -7.45 2.40 17.47
C ASP A 1 -5.96 2.13 17.59
N GLU A 2 -5.54 0.93 18.01
CA GLU A 2 -4.14 0.55 18.24
C GLU A 2 -3.14 0.97 17.15
N ILE A 3 -3.46 0.72 15.87
CA ILE A 3 -2.57 1.06 14.75
C ILE A 3 -2.87 2.43 14.11
N GLY A 4 -3.87 3.17 14.59
CA GLY A 4 -4.21 4.52 14.08
C GLY A 4 -5.00 4.57 12.75
N GLY A 5 -5.47 3.43 12.22
CA GLY A 5 -6.32 3.39 11.02
C GLY A 5 -5.60 3.75 9.72
N TRP A 6 -6.35 4.25 8.74
CA TRP A 6 -5.82 4.66 7.42
C TRP A 6 -5.08 6.01 7.49
N ASP A 7 -3.94 6.12 6.81
CA ASP A 7 -3.16 7.36 6.73
C ASP A 7 -3.63 8.19 5.52
N ALA A 8 -4.36 9.27 5.79
CA ALA A 8 -4.89 10.18 4.77
C ALA A 8 -3.81 10.92 3.93
N GLY A 9 -2.53 10.78 4.30
CA GLY A 9 -1.40 11.24 3.48
C GLY A 9 -1.18 10.41 2.21
N PHE A 10 -1.74 9.20 2.14
CA PHE A 10 -1.85 8.42 0.91
C PHE A 10 -3.14 8.79 0.19
N ARG A 11 -3.03 9.14 -1.09
CA ARG A 11 -4.20 9.47 -1.93
C ARG A 11 -4.71 8.25 -2.70
N HIS A 12 -3.77 7.46 -3.22
CA HIS A 12 -4.00 6.23 -3.98
C HIS A 12 -2.64 5.51 -4.08
N TYR A 13 -2.65 4.20 -3.90
CA TYR A 13 -1.49 3.31 -3.77
C TYR A 13 -0.69 3.43 -2.46
N CYS A 14 -0.23 2.27 -1.99
CA CYS A 14 0.58 2.05 -0.79
C CYS A 14 -0.13 2.31 0.55
N GLU A 15 -1.39 2.77 0.55
CA GLU A 15 -2.19 2.94 1.77
C GLU A 15 -2.43 1.62 2.51
N ASP A 16 -2.67 0.57 1.74
CA ASP A 16 -2.92 -0.80 2.19
C ASP A 16 -1.64 -1.46 2.67
N ILE A 17 -0.53 -1.28 1.93
CA ILE A 17 0.80 -1.74 2.32
C ILE A 17 1.22 -1.10 3.65
N ASP A 18 1.03 0.21 3.81
CA ASP A 18 1.31 0.92 5.06
C ASP A 18 0.47 0.39 6.23
N LEU A 19 -0.83 0.16 6.01
CA LEU A 19 -1.72 -0.36 7.04
C LEU A 19 -1.31 -1.78 7.47
N CYS A 20 -1.09 -2.67 6.50
CA CYS A 20 -0.68 -4.05 6.75
C CYS A 20 0.70 -4.12 7.42
N TYR A 21 1.62 -3.23 7.06
CA TYR A 21 2.94 -3.16 7.68
C TYR A 21 2.86 -2.70 9.14
N ARG A 22 2.06 -1.66 9.44
CA ARG A 22 1.83 -1.23 10.83
C ARG A 22 1.13 -2.29 11.67
N ALA A 23 0.17 -3.03 11.10
CA ALA A 23 -0.46 -4.17 11.77
C ALA A 23 0.58 -5.25 12.12
N MET A 24 1.47 -5.59 11.18
CA MET A 24 2.57 -6.52 11.44
C MET A 24 3.51 -6.01 12.54
N GLN A 25 3.87 -4.72 12.55
CA GLN A 25 4.70 -4.12 13.59
C GLN A 25 4.02 -4.15 14.97
N ALA A 26 2.69 -4.08 15.03
CA ALA A 26 1.90 -4.26 16.24
C ALA A 26 1.75 -5.75 16.66
N GLY A 27 2.42 -6.68 15.97
CA GLY A 27 2.38 -8.10 16.28
C GLY A 27 1.12 -8.82 15.78
N TRP A 28 0.33 -8.18 14.91
CA TRP A 28 -0.85 -8.83 14.34
C TRP A 28 -0.43 -9.93 13.36
N GLU A 29 -1.14 -11.05 13.42
CA GLU A 29 -0.96 -12.14 12.46
C GLU A 29 -1.44 -11.75 11.06
N ARG A 30 -0.83 -12.36 10.04
CA ARG A 30 -1.20 -12.17 8.64
C ARG A 30 -1.51 -13.51 8.03
N TRP A 31 -2.72 -13.65 7.52
CA TRP A 31 -3.24 -14.88 6.94
C TRP A 31 -3.53 -14.66 5.45
N GLN A 32 -3.16 -15.64 4.63
CA GLN A 32 -3.56 -15.69 3.22
C GLN A 32 -4.59 -16.81 3.07
N LEU A 33 -5.79 -16.47 2.59
CA LEU A 33 -6.89 -17.42 2.44
C LEU A 33 -7.16 -17.66 0.94
N PRO A 34 -6.59 -18.70 0.33
CA PRO A 34 -6.72 -18.95 -1.11
C PRO A 34 -8.15 -19.29 -1.53
N ASP A 35 -8.97 -19.82 -0.62
CA ASP A 35 -10.36 -20.20 -0.88
C ASP A 35 -11.31 -18.99 -0.92
N ALA A 36 -10.87 -17.81 -0.46
CA ALA A 36 -11.64 -16.58 -0.54
C ALA A 36 -11.51 -15.97 -1.94
N VAL A 37 -12.54 -16.16 -2.76
CA VAL A 37 -12.58 -15.66 -4.14
C VAL A 37 -13.35 -14.33 -4.21
N VAL A 38 -12.74 -13.33 -4.85
CA VAL A 38 -13.33 -12.02 -5.12
C VAL A 38 -13.24 -11.70 -6.61
N THR A 39 -14.26 -11.02 -7.16
CA THR A 39 -14.23 -10.50 -8.53
C THR A 39 -13.77 -9.05 -8.50
N HIS A 40 -12.79 -8.70 -9.34
CA HIS A 40 -12.27 -7.36 -9.46
C HIS A 40 -12.54 -6.81 -10.87
N ASP A 41 -13.26 -5.69 -10.94
CA ASP A 41 -13.51 -4.99 -12.20
C ASP A 41 -12.25 -4.29 -12.68
N TYR A 42 -11.54 -4.96 -13.60
CA TYR A 42 -10.25 -4.50 -14.08
C TYR A 42 -10.40 -3.39 -15.13
N ALA A 43 -10.41 -2.14 -14.69
CA ALA A 43 -10.53 -0.99 -15.59
C ALA A 43 -9.24 -0.65 -16.38
N ALA A 44 -8.07 -1.15 -15.94
CA ALA A 44 -6.77 -0.99 -16.59
C ALA A 44 -6.41 0.47 -16.99
N VAL A 45 -6.92 1.47 -16.26
CA VAL A 45 -6.81 2.89 -16.66
C VAL A 45 -5.35 3.34 -16.74
N ILE A 46 -4.51 2.82 -15.86
CA ILE A 46 -3.10 3.19 -15.70
C ILE A 46 -2.26 2.62 -16.85
N ASP A 47 -2.66 1.48 -17.42
CA ASP A 47 -1.95 0.79 -18.51
C ASP A 47 -2.01 1.57 -19.83
N ARG A 48 -2.91 2.56 -19.93
CA ARG A 48 -3.11 3.38 -21.13
C ARG A 48 -2.03 4.44 -21.32
N SER A 49 -1.33 4.84 -20.25
CA SER A 49 -0.24 5.82 -20.34
C SER A 49 0.70 5.71 -19.15
N PHE A 50 1.98 5.53 -19.44
CA PHE A 50 3.05 5.47 -18.44
C PHE A 50 3.16 6.75 -17.60
N LEU A 51 2.96 7.92 -18.21
CA LEU A 51 3.02 9.22 -17.52
C LEU A 51 1.61 9.77 -17.30
N SER A 52 0.98 9.31 -16.22
CA SER A 52 -0.34 9.76 -15.81
C SER A 52 -0.32 10.34 -14.39
N ARG A 53 -1.43 10.99 -14.00
CA ARG A 53 -1.64 11.41 -12.61
C ARG A 53 -1.57 10.23 -11.63
N HIS A 54 -2.00 9.05 -12.05
CA HIS A 54 -1.93 7.82 -11.25
C HIS A 54 -0.48 7.40 -11.00
N THR A 55 0.40 7.51 -12.01
CA THR A 55 1.83 7.25 -11.87
C THR A 55 2.47 8.20 -10.85
N LEU A 56 2.13 9.49 -10.91
CA LEU A 56 2.59 10.49 -9.93
C LEU A 56 2.09 10.20 -8.51
N TRP A 57 0.83 9.78 -8.36
CA TRP A 57 0.29 9.37 -7.06
C TRP A 57 1.02 8.14 -6.53
N HIS A 58 1.27 7.14 -7.38
CA HIS A 58 2.00 5.94 -6.99
C HIS A 58 3.43 6.26 -6.54
N ALA A 59 4.17 7.03 -7.33
CA ALA A 59 5.54 7.44 -6.97
C ALA A 59 5.58 8.25 -5.65
N ARG A 60 4.59 9.12 -5.42
CA ARG A 60 4.44 9.85 -4.15
C ARG A 60 4.12 8.90 -2.99
N GLY A 61 3.24 7.93 -3.20
CA GLY A 61 2.88 6.88 -2.23
C GLY A 61 4.10 6.06 -1.83
N MET A 62 4.84 5.52 -2.81
CA MET A 62 6.08 4.77 -2.57
C MET A 62 7.12 5.60 -1.80
N THR A 63 7.34 6.84 -2.22
CA THR A 63 8.29 7.75 -1.55
C THR A 63 7.87 8.03 -0.10
N ARG A 64 6.57 8.23 0.15
CA ARG A 64 6.05 8.43 1.51
C ARG A 64 6.24 7.18 2.36
N PHE A 65 5.90 6.00 1.84
CA PHE A 65 6.05 4.72 2.54
C PHE A 65 7.50 4.51 2.98
N VAL A 66 8.44 4.66 2.05
CA VAL A 66 9.88 4.51 2.33
C VAL A 66 10.38 5.53 3.35
N ARG A 67 9.92 6.79 3.28
CA ARG A 67 10.27 7.82 4.28
C ARG A 67 9.70 7.54 5.66
N LYS A 68 8.54 6.89 5.73
CA LYS A 68 7.86 6.54 6.99
C LYS A 68 8.48 5.30 7.64
N HIS A 69 8.97 4.36 6.83
CA HIS A 69 9.54 3.08 7.25
C HIS A 69 10.96 2.86 6.67
N PRO A 70 11.94 3.73 7.00
CA PRO A 70 13.29 3.68 6.42
C PRO A 70 14.04 2.39 6.73
N GLU A 71 13.71 1.68 7.81
CA GLU A 71 14.26 0.37 8.17
C GLU A 71 14.09 -0.67 7.06
N ARG A 72 13.06 -0.52 6.21
CA ARG A 72 12.83 -1.40 5.06
C ARG A 72 13.85 -1.23 3.94
N LEU A 73 14.56 -0.10 3.86
CA LEU A 73 15.65 0.09 2.89
C LEU A 73 16.91 -0.69 3.28
N LEU A 74 17.07 -1.03 4.55
CA LEU A 74 18.23 -1.70 5.10
C LEU A 74 18.01 -3.21 5.28
N ALA A 75 16.75 -3.66 5.20
CA ALA A 75 16.38 -5.06 5.26
C ALA A 75 16.55 -5.72 3.88
N LEU A 76 17.81 -6.02 3.51
CA LEU A 76 18.19 -6.92 2.41
C LEU A 76 18.71 -8.24 2.99
#